data_AF-A0A536IT24-F1
#
_entry.id   AF-A0A536IT24-F1
#
_cell.length_a   1.000
_cell.length_b   1.000
_cell.length_c   1.000
_cell.angle_alpha   90.00
_cell.angle_beta   90.00
_cell.angle_gamma   90.00
#
_symmetry.space_group_name_H-M   'P 1'
#
loop_
_entity.id
_entity.type
_entity.pdbx_description
1 polymer ?
#
loop_
_entity_poly.entity_id
_entity_poly.type
_entity_poly.pdbx_seq_one_letter_code
_entity_poly.pdbx_strand_id
1 'polypeptide(L)'
;MPLVLGLLGGVAIALATVLIEHSRIEFGRYALYGNGAFAVPAVGVPLALYAGWTELARSHAERARRVAVALFTAGLYFGIGAWSPLEVVLFPQSSVERLADAIPGLLLQGLLWVLPPALVAALVWWIYTKIPLTPLTLVVGYLIGMPFALVFGIVTMGTLAGTAVAHGLSVVTPRARIAIGTLVVALALVATFGVPLLVLGPGGGAPPRGGAP
;
A
#
# COMPACT_ATOMS: atom_id res chain seq x y z
N MET A 1 -11.66 1.30 18.12
CA MET A 1 -11.61 2.62 17.44
C MET A 1 -11.01 2.46 16.05
N PRO A 2 -11.81 2.22 14.99
CA PRO A 2 -11.31 1.90 13.65
C PRO A 2 -10.47 3.03 13.03
N LEU A 3 -10.91 4.29 13.20
CA LEU A 3 -10.21 5.47 12.70
C LEU A 3 -8.77 5.57 13.22
N VAL A 4 -8.59 5.40 14.53
CA VAL A 4 -7.27 5.50 15.19
C VAL A 4 -6.33 4.39 14.71
N LEU A 5 -6.84 3.16 14.54
CA LEU A 5 -6.03 2.05 14.03
C LEU A 5 -5.56 2.31 12.60
N GLY A 6 -6.44 2.84 11.75
CA GLY A 6 -6.06 3.26 10.40
C GLY A 6 -5.01 4.36 10.43
N LEU A 7 -5.20 5.38 11.27
CA LEU A 7 -4.28 6.50 11.43
C LEU A 7 -2.89 6.02 11.85
N LEU A 8 -2.80 5.19 12.89
CA LEU A 8 -1.52 4.65 13.36
C LEU A 8 -0.82 3.80 12.30
N GLY A 9 -1.58 2.96 11.59
CA GLY A 9 -1.04 2.17 10.48
C GLY A 9 -0.50 3.05 9.35
N GLY A 10 -1.23 4.11 8.99
CA GLY A 10 -0.80 5.06 7.97
C GLY A 10 0.42 5.87 8.40
N VAL A 11 0.46 6.37 9.64
CA VAL A 11 1.60 7.12 10.17
C VAL A 11 2.84 6.24 10.22
N ALA A 12 2.72 4.97 10.62
CA ALA A 12 3.84 4.04 10.63
C ALA A 12 4.41 3.83 9.22
N ILE A 13 3.55 3.66 8.22
CA ILE A 13 3.96 3.56 6.81
C ILE A 13 4.61 4.87 6.35
N ALA A 14 3.98 6.02 6.58
CA ALA A 14 4.50 7.33 6.21
C ALA A 14 5.88 7.60 6.81
N LEU A 15 6.06 7.35 8.11
CA LEU A 15 7.33 7.51 8.80
C LEU A 15 8.39 6.59 8.20
N ALA A 16 8.07 5.32 7.97
CA ALA A 16 8.99 4.39 7.33
C ALA A 16 9.38 4.89 5.92
N THR A 17 8.43 5.44 5.17
CA THR A 17 8.71 5.98 3.84
C THR A 17 9.67 7.17 3.89
N VAL A 18 9.39 8.17 4.73
CA VAL A 18 10.23 9.36 4.91
C VAL A 18 11.65 8.97 5.35
N LEU A 19 11.76 8.06 6.31
CA LEU A 19 13.06 7.57 6.79
C LEU A 19 13.82 6.84 5.69
N ILE A 20 13.14 5.98 4.92
CA ILE A 20 13.76 5.24 3.81
C ILE A 20 14.18 6.19 2.69
N GLU A 21 13.34 7.18 2.35
CA GLU A 21 13.62 8.22 1.36
C GLU A 21 14.93 8.96 1.66
N HIS A 22 15.24 9.18 2.94
CA HIS A 22 16.42 9.91 3.40
C HIS A 22 17.57 9.01 3.89
N SER A 23 17.39 7.68 3.88
CA SER A 23 18.34 6.73 4.48
C SER A 23 19.61 6.47 3.67
N ARG A 24 19.63 6.82 2.37
CA ARG A 24 20.66 6.43 1.39
C ARG A 24 20.92 4.92 1.34
N ILE A 25 19.93 4.11 1.71
CA ILE A 25 20.06 2.65 1.66
C ILE A 25 20.02 2.18 0.21
N GLU A 26 21.04 1.40 -0.16
CA GLU A 26 21.17 0.76 -1.46
C GLU A 26 21.32 -0.75 -1.29
N PHE A 27 20.60 -1.53 -2.10
CA PHE A 27 20.73 -2.97 -2.17
C PHE A 27 21.00 -3.39 -3.62
N GLY A 28 22.27 -3.64 -3.93
CA GLY A 28 22.69 -4.02 -5.27
C GLY A 28 22.36 -2.92 -6.29
N ARG A 29 21.35 -3.15 -7.14
CA ARG A 29 20.90 -2.20 -8.17
C ARG A 29 19.71 -1.33 -7.73
N TYR A 30 19.21 -1.53 -6.52
CA TYR A 30 18.07 -0.79 -6.00
C TYR A 30 18.50 0.27 -5.01
N ALA A 31 18.28 1.52 -5.39
CA ALA A 31 18.23 2.62 -4.45
C ALA A 31 16.84 2.62 -3.78
N LEU A 32 16.80 2.44 -2.45
CA LEU A 32 15.55 2.56 -1.69
C LEU A 32 15.26 4.02 -1.29
N TYR A 33 16.19 4.93 -1.51
CA TYR A 33 16.03 6.37 -1.26
C TYR A 33 15.39 7.11 -2.44
N GLY A 34 14.94 8.35 -2.22
CA GLY A 34 14.19 9.13 -3.22
C GLY A 34 12.95 8.37 -3.69
N ASN A 35 12.74 8.28 -5.01
CA ASN A 35 11.60 7.57 -5.60
C ASN A 35 11.55 6.07 -5.23
N GLY A 36 12.66 5.47 -4.79
CA GLY A 36 12.68 4.09 -4.29
C GLY A 36 11.84 3.89 -3.02
N ALA A 37 11.60 4.95 -2.25
CA ALA A 37 10.82 4.90 -1.03
C ALA A 37 9.34 4.61 -1.30
N PHE A 38 8.85 4.83 -2.53
CA PHE A 38 7.49 4.45 -2.96
C PHE A 38 7.20 2.95 -2.82
N ALA A 39 8.23 2.10 -2.68
CA ALA A 39 8.04 0.70 -2.33
C ALA A 39 7.30 0.51 -0.98
N VAL A 40 7.52 1.42 -0.03
CA VAL A 40 6.95 1.36 1.32
C VAL A 40 5.42 1.47 1.30
N PRO A 41 4.79 2.50 0.72
CA PRO A 41 3.33 2.54 0.59
C PRO A 41 2.81 1.48 -0.37
N ALA A 42 3.54 1.13 -1.43
CA ALA A 42 3.13 0.10 -2.39
C ALA A 42 2.96 -1.29 -1.74
N VAL A 43 3.76 -1.61 -0.72
CA VAL A 43 3.67 -2.86 0.06
C VAL A 43 2.81 -2.68 1.31
N GLY A 44 3.01 -1.57 2.03
CA GLY A 44 2.39 -1.31 3.33
C GLY A 44 0.89 -1.07 3.24
N VAL A 45 0.41 -0.31 2.25
CA VAL A 45 -1.02 0.01 2.14
C VAL A 45 -1.87 -1.25 1.84
N PRO A 46 -1.52 -2.12 0.87
CA PRO A 46 -2.28 -3.36 0.64
C PRO A 46 -2.32 -4.26 1.87
N LEU A 47 -1.20 -4.34 2.60
CA LEU A 47 -1.10 -5.11 3.84
C LEU A 47 -1.99 -4.52 4.94
N ALA A 48 -1.97 -3.19 5.11
CA ALA A 48 -2.79 -2.49 6.11
C ALA A 48 -4.29 -2.62 5.79
N LEU A 49 -4.68 -2.48 4.51
CA LEU A 49 -6.05 -2.70 4.05
C LEU A 49 -6.47 -4.16 4.33
N TYR A 50 -5.65 -5.14 3.95
CA TYR A 50 -5.90 -6.55 4.24
C TYR A 50 -6.13 -6.80 5.73
N ALA A 51 -5.17 -6.42 6.57
CA ALA A 51 -5.21 -6.69 8.01
C ALA A 51 -6.39 -5.97 8.67
N GLY A 52 -6.53 -4.67 8.42
CA GLY A 52 -7.57 -3.84 9.02
C GLY A 52 -8.97 -4.24 8.58
N TRP A 53 -9.20 -4.42 7.28
CA TRP A 53 -10.53 -4.75 6.78
C TRP A 53 -10.96 -6.16 7.18
N THR A 54 -10.03 -7.13 7.15
CA THR A 54 -10.33 -8.51 7.59
C THR A 54 -10.73 -8.53 9.06
N GLU A 55 -9.99 -7.84 9.93
CA GLU A 55 -10.28 -7.83 11.37
C GLU A 55 -11.59 -7.10 11.68
N LEU A 56 -11.82 -5.95 11.05
CA LEU A 56 -13.06 -5.18 11.24
C LEU A 56 -14.28 -5.91 10.68
N ALA A 57 -14.13 -6.61 9.56
CA ALA A 57 -15.21 -7.40 8.97
C ALA A 57 -15.59 -8.64 9.80
N ARG A 58 -14.68 -9.17 10.62
CA ARG A 58 -14.96 -10.28 11.55
C ARG A 58 -15.56 -9.81 12.87
N SER A 59 -15.12 -8.65 13.35
CA SER A 59 -15.51 -8.12 14.67
C SER A 59 -16.84 -7.36 14.68
N HIS A 60 -17.38 -6.99 13.51
CA HIS A 60 -18.59 -6.19 13.40
C HIS A 60 -19.71 -6.89 12.61
N ALA A 61 -20.95 -6.73 13.09
CA ALA A 61 -22.15 -7.07 12.32
C ALA A 61 -22.23 -6.27 11.02
N GLU A 62 -22.94 -6.79 10.02
CA GLU A 62 -22.91 -6.31 8.64
C GLU A 62 -23.17 -4.80 8.48
N ARG A 63 -24.12 -4.23 9.23
CA ARG A 63 -24.45 -2.80 9.19
C ARG A 63 -23.33 -1.92 9.75
N ALA A 64 -22.66 -2.36 10.81
CA ALA A 64 -21.57 -1.63 11.46
C ALA A 64 -20.22 -1.83 10.74
N ARG A 65 -20.04 -2.97 10.05
CA ARG A 65 -18.83 -3.31 9.30
C ARG A 65 -18.45 -2.26 8.27
N ARG A 66 -19.40 -1.78 7.47
CA ARG A 66 -19.12 -0.79 6.41
C ARG A 66 -18.59 0.51 6.98
N VAL A 67 -19.21 0.99 8.06
CA VAL A 67 -18.78 2.20 8.76
C VAL A 67 -17.40 2.01 9.38
N ALA A 68 -17.15 0.86 10.02
CA ALA A 68 -15.85 0.56 10.62
C ALA A 68 -14.72 0.52 9.56
N VAL A 69 -14.95 -0.16 8.44
CA VAL A 69 -14.00 -0.22 7.31
C VAL A 69 -13.77 1.16 6.68
N ALA A 70 -14.83 1.96 6.52
CA ALA A 70 -14.71 3.33 5.99
C ALA A 70 -13.91 4.24 6.95
N LEU A 71 -14.20 4.18 8.25
CA LEU A 71 -13.46 4.93 9.26
C LEU A 71 -11.98 4.51 9.33
N PHE A 72 -11.70 3.21 9.25
CA PHE A 72 -10.32 2.73 9.17
C PHE A 72 -9.61 3.27 7.93
N THR A 73 -10.26 3.22 6.76
CA THR A 73 -9.69 3.72 5.51
C THR A 73 -9.46 5.23 5.54
N ALA A 74 -10.38 5.99 6.16
CA ALA A 74 -10.19 7.42 6.41
C ALA A 74 -9.00 7.69 7.34
N GLY A 75 -8.85 6.88 8.39
CA GLY A 75 -7.68 6.95 9.27
C GLY A 75 -6.39 6.68 8.51
N LEU A 76 -6.37 5.62 7.71
CA LEU A 76 -5.23 5.24 6.87
C LEU A 76 -4.89 6.33 5.85
N TYR A 77 -5.89 6.96 5.24
CA TYR A 77 -5.74 8.10 4.34
C TYR A 77 -4.99 9.26 5.02
N PHE A 78 -5.46 9.70 6.19
CA PHE A 78 -4.81 10.79 6.92
C PHE A 78 -3.44 10.37 7.49
N GLY A 79 -3.29 9.10 7.88
CA GLY A 79 -2.03 8.58 8.40
C GLY A 79 -0.94 8.53 7.34
N ILE A 80 -1.26 8.04 6.13
CA ILE A 80 -0.33 8.11 4.98
C ILE A 80 -0.09 9.56 4.57
N GLY A 81 -1.14 10.39 4.63
CA GLY A 81 -1.03 11.83 4.44
C GLY A 81 0.01 12.49 5.35
N ALA A 82 0.24 11.95 6.55
CA ALA A 82 1.25 12.45 7.48
C ALA A 82 2.67 12.43 6.92
N TRP A 83 2.93 11.75 5.79
CA TRP A 83 4.18 11.87 5.04
C TRP A 83 4.57 13.35 4.85
N SER A 84 3.68 14.17 4.30
CA SER A 84 4.01 15.57 3.98
C SER A 84 4.42 16.41 5.21
N PRO A 85 3.69 16.40 6.35
CA PRO A 85 4.15 17.11 7.54
C PRO A 85 5.38 16.47 8.19
N LEU A 86 5.58 15.15 8.07
CA LEU A 86 6.79 14.49 8.56
C LEU A 86 8.04 14.97 7.80
N GLU A 87 7.95 15.22 6.49
CA GLU A 87 9.04 15.84 5.71
C GLU A 87 9.40 17.22 6.26
N VAL A 88 8.41 18.09 6.48
CA VAL A 88 8.65 19.44 7.01
C VAL A 88 9.29 19.40 8.40
N VAL A 89 8.89 18.45 9.25
CA VAL A 89 9.37 18.36 10.64
C VAL A 89 10.74 17.70 10.74
N LEU A 90 10.99 16.63 9.97
CA LEU A 90 12.22 15.83 10.09
C LEU A 90 13.31 16.27 9.10
N PHE A 91 12.92 16.77 7.93
CA PHE A 91 13.81 17.12 6.82
C PHE A 91 13.39 18.45 6.14
N PRO A 92 13.34 19.57 6.88
CA PRO A 92 12.93 20.87 6.34
C PRO A 92 13.85 21.30 5.19
N GLN A 93 13.26 21.70 4.06
CA GLN A 93 14.00 22.09 2.85
C GLN A 93 14.44 23.55 2.89
N SER A 94 13.78 24.37 3.71
CA SER A 94 14.16 25.78 3.92
C SER A 94 13.85 26.27 5.33
N SER A 95 14.52 27.34 5.77
CA SER A 95 14.32 27.94 7.10
C SER A 95 12.99 28.67 7.28
N VAL A 96 12.18 28.78 6.22
CA VAL A 96 10.90 29.52 6.22
C VAL A 96 9.70 28.60 5.99
N GLU A 97 9.94 27.32 5.71
CA GLU A 97 8.91 26.32 5.48
C GLU A 97 8.05 26.11 6.73
N ARG A 98 6.72 26.12 6.56
CA ARG A 98 5.77 26.00 7.67
C ARG A 98 5.00 24.69 7.55
N LEU A 99 4.55 24.17 8.69
CA LEU A 99 3.70 22.98 8.73
C LEU A 99 2.39 23.14 7.92
N ALA A 100 1.90 24.38 7.78
CA ALA A 100 0.73 24.70 6.97
C ALA A 100 0.96 24.42 5.47
N ASP A 101 2.21 24.54 5.00
CA ASP A 101 2.58 24.29 3.60
C ASP A 101 2.50 22.79 3.26
N ALA A 102 2.48 21.92 4.28
CA ALA A 102 2.29 20.47 4.13
C ALA A 102 0.82 20.04 3.96
N ILE A 103 -0.16 20.93 4.16
CA ILE A 103 -1.59 20.58 4.09
C ILE A 103 -1.98 20.01 2.71
N PRO A 104 -1.58 20.63 1.57
CA PRO A 104 -1.88 20.06 0.25
C PRO A 104 -1.24 18.69 0.05
N GLY A 105 0.02 18.52 0.48
CA GLY A 105 0.73 17.24 0.39
C GLY A 105 0.06 16.16 1.25
N LEU A 106 -0.43 16.52 2.44
CA LEU A 106 -1.14 15.60 3.33
C LEU A 106 -2.38 15.01 2.67
N LEU A 107 -3.19 15.85 2.03
CA LEU A 107 -4.38 15.39 1.32
C LEU A 107 -4.03 14.61 0.05
N LEU A 108 -3.00 15.05 -0.68
CA LEU A 108 -2.59 14.43 -1.93
C LEU A 108 -2.00 13.02 -1.71
N GLN A 109 -1.14 12.83 -0.70
CA GLN A 109 -0.53 11.52 -0.44
C GLN A 109 -1.57 10.47 -0.05
N GLY A 110 -2.51 10.81 0.82
CA GLY A 110 -3.64 9.93 1.12
C GLY A 110 -4.49 9.63 -0.12
N LEU A 111 -4.69 10.62 -0.98
CA LEU A 111 -5.48 10.48 -2.21
C LEU A 111 -4.80 9.58 -3.23
N LEU A 112 -3.47 9.64 -3.37
CA LEU A 112 -2.76 8.81 -4.34
C LEU A 112 -2.59 7.37 -3.85
N TRP A 113 -2.24 7.20 -2.58
CA TRP A 113 -1.77 5.91 -2.06
C TRP A 113 -2.85 5.08 -1.38
N VAL A 114 -3.94 5.68 -0.90
CA VAL A 114 -4.95 4.95 -0.09
C VAL A 114 -6.29 4.87 -0.80
N LEU A 115 -6.83 5.99 -1.28
CA LEU A 115 -8.22 6.02 -1.73
C LEU A 115 -8.47 5.18 -3.00
N PRO A 116 -7.72 5.34 -4.12
CA PRO A 116 -7.85 4.50 -5.29
C PRO A 116 -7.63 3.00 -5.04
N PRO A 117 -6.56 2.55 -4.36
CA PRO A 117 -6.39 1.11 -4.10
C PRO A 117 -7.47 0.59 -3.14
N ALA A 118 -7.95 1.38 -2.18
CA ALA A 118 -9.08 0.99 -1.35
C ALA A 118 -10.37 0.83 -2.15
N LEU A 119 -10.66 1.71 -3.11
CA LEU A 119 -11.83 1.57 -3.99
C LEU A 119 -11.76 0.30 -4.84
N VAL A 120 -10.59 0.01 -5.41
CA VAL A 120 -10.35 -1.23 -6.16
C VAL A 120 -10.49 -2.44 -5.23
N ALA A 121 -9.93 -2.40 -4.01
CA ALA A 121 -10.06 -3.47 -3.03
C ALA A 121 -11.52 -3.71 -2.62
N ALA A 122 -12.30 -2.66 -2.42
CA ALA A 122 -13.72 -2.75 -2.13
C ALA A 122 -14.50 -3.39 -3.29
N LEU A 123 -14.20 -3.01 -4.54
CA LEU A 123 -14.80 -3.59 -5.72
C LEU A 123 -14.48 -5.09 -5.83
N VAL A 124 -13.20 -5.46 -5.68
CA VAL A 124 -12.76 -6.86 -5.73
C VAL A 124 -13.39 -7.68 -4.61
N TRP A 125 -13.37 -7.16 -3.38
CA TRP A 125 -14.02 -7.84 -2.25
C TRP A 125 -15.54 -8.01 -2.50
N TRP A 126 -16.21 -6.99 -3.05
CA TRP A 126 -17.62 -7.08 -3.42
C TRP A 126 -17.87 -8.15 -4.48
N ILE A 127 -17.02 -8.27 -5.51
CA ILE A 127 -17.12 -9.33 -6.52
C ILE A 127 -17.07 -10.71 -5.85
N TYR A 128 -16.18 -10.93 -4.90
CA TYR A 128 -16.11 -12.19 -4.14
C TYR A 128 -17.33 -12.48 -3.27
N THR A 129 -18.20 -11.50 -2.99
CA THR A 129 -19.51 -11.76 -2.37
C THR A 129 -20.53 -12.33 -3.35
N LYS A 130 -20.24 -12.29 -4.65
CA LYS A 130 -21.14 -12.70 -5.74
C LYS A 130 -20.70 -13.99 -6.44
N ILE A 131 -19.45 -14.42 -6.23
CA ILE A 131 -18.88 -15.62 -6.86
C ILE A 131 -18.40 -16.61 -5.80
N PRO A 132 -18.34 -17.93 -6.12
CA PRO A 132 -17.79 -18.91 -5.21
C PRO A 132 -16.29 -18.67 -4.98
N LEU A 133 -15.89 -18.73 -3.72
CA LEU A 133 -14.52 -18.52 -3.28
C LEU A 133 -13.78 -19.86 -3.32
N THR A 134 -13.13 -20.13 -4.45
CA THR A 134 -12.41 -21.36 -4.75
C THR A 134 -10.91 -21.07 -4.89
N PRO A 135 -10.03 -22.08 -4.81
CA PRO A 135 -8.60 -21.87 -5.04
C PRO A 135 -8.32 -21.19 -6.39
N LEU A 136 -9.06 -21.58 -7.44
CA LEU A 136 -8.92 -20.97 -8.76
C LEU A 136 -9.31 -19.50 -8.76
N THR A 137 -10.45 -19.12 -8.16
CA THR A 137 -10.89 -17.71 -8.14
C THR A 137 -9.97 -16.84 -7.29
N LEU A 138 -9.32 -17.40 -6.26
CA LEU A 138 -8.27 -16.71 -5.50
C LEU A 138 -6.99 -16.52 -6.32
N VAL A 139 -6.51 -17.57 -6.99
CA VAL A 139 -5.34 -17.48 -7.87
C VAL A 139 -5.56 -16.44 -8.95
N VAL A 140 -6.71 -16.48 -9.62
CA VAL A 140 -7.08 -15.47 -10.64
C VAL A 140 -7.09 -14.08 -10.04
N GLY A 141 -7.67 -13.87 -8.85
CA GLY A 141 -7.68 -12.55 -8.22
C GLY A 141 -6.30 -12.01 -7.84
N TYR A 142 -5.42 -12.86 -7.32
CA TYR A 142 -4.04 -12.45 -7.02
C TYR A 142 -3.22 -12.16 -8.28
N LEU A 143 -3.49 -12.88 -9.38
CA LEU A 143 -2.73 -12.73 -10.62
C LEU A 143 -3.29 -11.63 -11.53
N ILE A 144 -4.59 -11.35 -11.54
CA ILE A 144 -5.19 -10.37 -12.46
C ILE A 144 -4.69 -8.95 -12.20
N GLY A 145 -4.28 -8.65 -10.97
CA GLY A 145 -3.65 -7.39 -10.60
C GLY A 145 -2.22 -7.24 -11.09
N MET A 146 -1.49 -8.34 -11.28
CA MET A 146 -0.05 -8.32 -11.56
C MET A 146 0.32 -7.68 -12.91
N PRO A 147 -0.41 -7.91 -14.01
CA PRO A 147 -0.15 -7.21 -15.28
C PRO A 147 -0.19 -5.69 -15.17
N PHE A 148 -0.95 -5.14 -14.21
CA PHE A 148 -1.05 -3.70 -13.99
C PHE A 148 0.11 -3.11 -13.19
N ALA A 149 1.04 -3.91 -12.67
CA ALA A 149 2.09 -3.45 -11.77
C ALA A 149 2.96 -2.32 -12.37
N LEU A 150 3.16 -2.33 -13.70
CA LEU A 150 3.96 -1.32 -14.40
C LEU A 150 3.18 -0.11 -14.90
N VAL A 151 1.89 -0.29 -15.18
CA VAL A 151 1.06 0.71 -15.87
C VAL A 151 0.13 1.43 -14.89
N PHE A 152 -0.38 0.70 -13.92
CA PHE A 152 -1.31 1.17 -12.90
C PHE A 152 -1.08 0.38 -11.59
N GLY A 153 0.08 0.58 -10.93
CA GLY A 153 0.43 -0.12 -9.69
C GLY A 153 -0.64 -0.01 -8.58
N ILE A 154 -1.44 1.06 -8.61
CA ILE A 154 -2.64 1.26 -7.78
C ILE A 154 -3.66 0.12 -7.92
N VAL A 155 -3.89 -0.35 -9.15
CA VAL A 155 -4.81 -1.47 -9.42
C VAL A 155 -4.25 -2.76 -8.84
N THR A 156 -2.94 -2.98 -8.96
CA THR A 156 -2.26 -4.12 -8.33
C THR A 156 -2.40 -4.09 -6.81
N MET A 157 -2.16 -2.94 -6.18
CA MET A 157 -2.33 -2.75 -4.74
C MET A 157 -3.76 -3.10 -4.27
N GLY A 158 -4.77 -2.55 -4.95
CA GLY A 158 -6.16 -2.78 -4.58
C GLY A 158 -6.64 -4.20 -4.84
N THR A 159 -6.24 -4.81 -5.94
CA THR A 159 -6.58 -6.22 -6.25
C THR A 159 -5.96 -7.18 -5.24
N LEU A 160 -4.67 -7.02 -4.91
CA LEU A 160 -4.01 -7.80 -3.86
C LEU A 160 -4.73 -7.67 -2.51
N ALA A 161 -5.06 -6.44 -2.10
CA ALA A 161 -5.76 -6.19 -0.84
C ALA A 161 -7.17 -6.80 -0.84
N GLY A 162 -7.98 -6.55 -1.88
CA GLY A 162 -9.36 -7.03 -1.97
C GLY A 162 -9.45 -8.57 -2.01
N THR A 163 -8.60 -9.21 -2.81
CA THR A 163 -8.51 -10.68 -2.84
C THR A 163 -8.04 -11.23 -1.50
N ALA A 164 -7.06 -10.60 -0.86
CA ALA A 164 -6.59 -11.02 0.45
C ALA A 164 -7.64 -10.87 1.55
N VAL A 165 -8.46 -9.81 1.53
CA VAL A 165 -9.57 -9.66 2.48
C VAL A 165 -10.58 -10.79 2.29
N ALA A 166 -10.98 -11.07 1.05
CA ALA A 166 -11.90 -12.17 0.75
C ALA A 166 -11.34 -13.53 1.21
N HIS A 167 -10.06 -13.79 0.94
CA HIS A 167 -9.35 -15.00 1.38
C HIS A 167 -9.21 -15.06 2.92
N GLY A 168 -8.89 -13.94 3.56
CA GLY A 168 -8.72 -13.84 5.02
C GLY A 168 -10.01 -14.10 5.79
N LEU A 169 -11.15 -13.79 5.19
CA LEU A 169 -12.47 -14.05 5.75
C LEU A 169 -12.92 -15.50 5.61
N SER A 170 -12.40 -16.25 4.61
CA SER A 170 -12.73 -17.67 4.45
C SER A 170 -11.92 -18.59 5.38
N VAL A 171 -10.84 -18.09 5.99
CA VAL A 171 -9.96 -18.87 6.87
C VAL A 171 -10.22 -18.60 8.35
N VAL A 172 -10.20 -19.66 9.15
CA VAL A 172 -10.47 -19.57 10.60
C VAL A 172 -9.18 -19.40 11.41
N THR A 173 -8.07 -19.99 10.96
CA THR A 173 -6.85 -20.08 11.77
C THR A 173 -5.98 -18.81 11.67
N PRO A 174 -5.31 -18.40 12.77
CA PRO A 174 -4.34 -17.30 12.73
C PRO A 174 -3.16 -17.55 11.78
N ARG A 175 -2.66 -18.79 11.73
CA ARG A 175 -1.53 -19.15 10.86
C ARG A 175 -1.85 -18.95 9.38
N ALA A 176 -3.05 -19.32 8.92
CA ALA A 176 -3.46 -19.09 7.55
C ALA A 176 -3.52 -17.59 7.22
N ARG A 177 -3.98 -16.76 8.16
CA ARG A 177 -4.00 -15.29 7.99
C ARG A 177 -2.59 -14.69 7.90
N ILE A 178 -1.66 -15.18 8.72
CA ILE A 178 -0.25 -14.78 8.61
C ILE A 178 0.33 -15.19 7.25
N ALA A 179 0.02 -16.40 6.77
CA ALA A 179 0.44 -16.85 5.44
C ALA A 179 -0.13 -15.97 4.32
N ILE A 180 -1.39 -15.56 4.41
CA ILE A 180 -2.01 -14.62 3.46
C ILE A 180 -1.33 -13.25 3.51
N GLY A 181 -1.07 -12.71 4.70
CA GLY A 181 -0.34 -11.45 4.85
C GLY A 181 1.07 -11.53 4.26
N THR A 182 1.77 -12.65 4.49
CA THR A 182 3.09 -12.92 3.90
C THR A 182 3.02 -12.99 2.37
N LEU A 183 1.98 -13.64 1.84
CA LEU A 183 1.72 -13.70 0.40
C LEU A 183 1.47 -12.30 -0.17
N VAL A 184 0.66 -11.45 0.48
CA VAL A 184 0.43 -10.07 0.05
C VAL A 184 1.75 -9.30 -0.01
N VAL A 185 2.60 -9.42 1.01
CA VAL A 185 3.93 -8.79 1.01
C VAL A 185 4.79 -9.32 -0.13
N ALA A 186 4.87 -10.64 -0.31
CA ALA A 186 5.66 -11.25 -1.38
C ALA A 186 5.20 -10.79 -2.76
N LEU A 187 3.89 -10.78 -3.01
CA LEU A 187 3.30 -10.34 -4.27
C LEU A 187 3.49 -8.84 -4.49
N ALA A 188 3.34 -8.02 -3.47
CA ALA A 188 3.60 -6.59 -3.56
C ALA A 188 5.08 -6.31 -3.87
N LEU A 189 6.02 -7.02 -3.22
CA LEU A 189 7.44 -6.93 -3.53
C LEU A 189 7.75 -7.38 -4.97
N VAL A 190 7.12 -8.46 -5.44
CA VAL A 190 7.24 -8.89 -6.84
C VAL A 190 6.72 -7.81 -7.79
N ALA A 191 5.56 -7.21 -7.50
CA ALA A 191 5.01 -6.12 -8.31
C ALA A 191 5.91 -4.88 -8.32
N THR A 192 6.47 -4.50 -7.17
CA THR A 192 7.30 -3.31 -7.00
C THR A 192 8.71 -3.47 -7.58
N PHE A 193 9.32 -4.65 -7.46
CA PHE A 193 10.72 -4.87 -7.80
C PHE A 193 10.91 -5.91 -8.90
N GLY A 194 10.23 -7.05 -8.78
CA GLY A 194 10.35 -8.17 -9.72
C GLY A 194 9.88 -7.83 -11.13
N VAL A 195 8.66 -7.27 -11.27
CA VAL A 195 8.09 -6.95 -12.59
C VAL A 195 8.91 -5.89 -13.32
N PRO A 196 9.33 -4.77 -12.70
CA PRO A 196 10.22 -3.80 -13.34
C PRO A 196 11.55 -4.41 -13.81
N LEU A 197 12.19 -5.27 -13.00
CA LEU A 197 13.43 -5.93 -13.44
C LEU A 197 13.23 -6.82 -14.66
N LEU A 198 12.14 -7.59 -14.67
CA LEU A 198 11.85 -8.52 -15.75
C LEU A 198 11.57 -7.80 -17.07
N VAL A 199 10.96 -6.63 -17.02
CA VAL A 199 10.50 -5.90 -18.22
C VAL A 199 11.49 -4.83 -18.68
N LEU A 200 12.09 -4.07 -17.77
CA LEU A 200 13.00 -2.96 -18.10
C LEU A 200 14.48 -3.39 -18.15
N GLY A 201 14.75 -4.65 -17.78
CA GLY A 201 16.10 -5.17 -17.65
C GLY A 201 16.89 -4.50 -16.51
N PRO A 202 18.12 -4.95 -16.26
CA PRO A 202 18.83 -4.57 -15.04
C PRO A 202 19.52 -3.19 -15.13
N GLY A 203 19.09 -2.31 -16.05
CA GLY A 203 19.60 -0.96 -16.28
C GLY A 203 18.52 0.14 -16.36
N GLY A 204 17.23 -0.20 -16.29
CA GLY A 204 16.11 0.74 -16.48
C GLY A 204 15.91 1.82 -15.40
N GLY A 205 16.75 1.85 -14.36
CA GLY A 205 16.69 2.82 -13.25
C GLY A 205 17.97 3.62 -13.00
N ALA A 206 19.03 3.42 -13.79
CA ALA A 206 20.25 4.20 -13.63
C ALA A 206 20.13 5.53 -14.41
N PRO A 207 20.42 6.70 -13.80
CA PRO A 207 20.56 7.92 -14.57
C PRO A 207 21.66 7.72 -15.64
N PRO A 208 21.54 8.34 -16.82
CA PRO A 208 22.57 8.24 -17.83
C PRO A 208 23.89 8.65 -17.20
N ARG A 209 24.90 7.77 -17.27
CA ARG A 209 26.27 8.14 -16.93
C ARG A 209 26.60 9.34 -17.80
N GLY A 210 26.67 10.52 -17.20
CA GLY A 210 27.01 11.75 -17.89
C GLY A 210 28.31 11.54 -18.65
N GLY A 211 28.21 11.49 -19.97
CA GLY A 211 29.36 11.70 -20.83
C GLY A 211 29.71 13.17 -20.72
N ALA A 212 30.74 13.49 -19.95
CA ALA A 212 31.41 14.77 -20.07
C ALA A 212 32.31 14.70 -21.31
N PRO A 213 32.21 15.63 -22.27
CA PRO A 213 33.35 16.07 -23.04
C PRO A 213 34.31 16.90 -22.18
#